data_AF-A0A3C2CWW8-F1
#
_entry.id   AF-A0A3C2CWW8-F1
#
_cell.length_a   1.000
_cell.length_b   1.000
_cell.length_c   1.000
_cell.angle_alpha   90.00
_cell.angle_beta   90.00
_cell.angle_gamma   90.00
#
_symmetry.space_group_name_H-M   'P 1'
#
loop_
_entity.id
_entity.type
_entity.pdbx_description
1 polymer ?
#
loop_
_entity_poly.entity_id
_entity_poly.type
_entity_poly.pdbx_seq_one_letter_code
_entity_poly.pdbx_strand_id
1 'polypeptide(L)'
;DAGRALKAIQKRGLSFNCIFLDPPYKKQQLVKLLEMIESETLIHEDGLIVCEHASDIQLPESVGRLTKTRNERYGIIAITLYKLGVQSEGEV
;
A
#
# COMPACT_ATOMS: atom_id res chain seq x y z
N ASP A 1 -16.25 -9.76 3.37
CA ASP A 1 -15.20 -10.05 4.37
C ASP A 1 -13.84 -10.02 3.68
N ALA A 2 -13.10 -8.91 3.81
CA ALA A 2 -11.88 -8.65 3.03
C ALA A 2 -10.77 -9.66 3.36
N GLY A 3 -10.71 -10.17 4.59
CA GLY A 3 -9.70 -11.15 5.01
C GLY A 3 -9.84 -12.51 4.31
N ARG A 4 -11.06 -12.94 3.98
CA ARG A 4 -11.28 -14.17 3.19
C ARG A 4 -10.86 -14.01 1.73
N ALA A 5 -11.08 -12.83 1.15
CA ALA A 5 -10.65 -12.54 -0.21
C ALA A 5 -9.11 -12.55 -0.32
N LEU A 6 -8.41 -11.92 0.62
CA LEU A 6 -6.94 -11.95 0.65
C LEU A 6 -6.38 -13.37 0.70
N LYS A 7 -6.91 -14.24 1.58
CA LYS A 7 -6.45 -15.65 1.66
C LYS A 7 -6.67 -16.44 0.37
N ALA A 8 -7.78 -16.19 -0.33
CA ALA A 8 -8.08 -16.86 -1.60
C ALA A 8 -7.14 -16.42 -2.73
N ILE A 9 -6.73 -15.16 -2.71
CA ILE A 9 -5.80 -14.55 -3.67
C ILE A 9 -4.36 -15.01 -3.39
N GLN A 10 -3.94 -15.04 -2.11
CA GLN A 10 -2.63 -15.53 -1.68
C GLN A 10 -2.40 -16.98 -2.14
N LYS A 11 -3.43 -17.84 -2.04
CA LYS A 11 -3.36 -19.24 -2.49
C LYS A 11 -3.18 -19.40 -4.01
N ARG A 12 -3.41 -18.33 -4.79
CA ARG A 12 -3.25 -18.31 -6.25
C ARG A 12 -1.95 -17.63 -6.70
N GLY A 13 -1.13 -17.09 -5.77
CA GLY A 13 0.11 -16.41 -6.10
C GLY A 13 -0.08 -15.18 -7.00
N LEU A 14 -1.22 -14.51 -6.87
CA LEU A 14 -1.54 -13.34 -7.70
C LEU A 14 -0.92 -12.10 -7.09
N SER A 15 -0.09 -11.40 -7.87
CA SER A 15 0.37 -10.05 -7.57
C SER A 15 -0.47 -9.04 -8.35
N PHE A 16 -0.72 -7.88 -7.76
CA PHE A 16 -1.50 -6.82 -8.38
C PHE A 16 -0.61 -5.66 -8.79
N ASN A 17 -0.94 -5.06 -9.94
CA ASN A 17 -0.34 -3.80 -10.36
C ASN A 17 -0.99 -2.60 -9.66
N CYS A 18 -2.20 -2.74 -9.13
CA CYS A 18 -2.89 -1.67 -8.42
C CYS A 18 -3.72 -2.19 -7.26
N ILE A 19 -3.53 -1.63 -6.08
CA ILE A 19 -4.24 -1.99 -4.85
C ILE A 19 -4.87 -0.72 -4.27
N PHE A 20 -6.20 -0.68 -4.19
CA PHE A 20 -6.94 0.40 -3.55
C PHE A 20 -7.31 -0.03 -2.13
N LEU A 21 -6.86 0.75 -1.15
CA LEU A 21 -7.25 0.63 0.23
C LEU A 21 -8.24 1.78 0.50
N ASP A 22 -9.54 1.48 0.35
CA ASP A 22 -10.67 2.37 0.70
C ASP A 22 -11.53 1.79 1.86
N PRO A 23 -11.29 2.26 3.08
CA PRO A 23 -12.01 1.80 4.27
C PRO A 23 -12.12 2.84 5.41
N PRO A 24 -12.93 2.61 6.46
CA PRO A 24 -12.86 3.42 7.68
C PRO A 24 -11.63 3.04 8.54
N TYR A 25 -10.43 2.87 7.96
CA TYR A 25 -9.26 2.38 8.68
C TYR A 25 -8.55 3.50 9.44
N LYS A 26 -8.19 3.17 10.69
CA LYS A 26 -7.27 3.99 11.49
C LYS A 26 -5.84 3.82 10.96
N LYS A 27 -4.98 4.82 11.17
CA LYS A 27 -3.54 4.82 10.81
C LYS A 27 -2.84 3.47 11.02
N GLN A 28 -3.01 2.86 12.19
CA GLN A 28 -2.35 1.59 12.54
C GLN A 28 -2.82 0.40 11.68
N GLN A 29 -4.07 0.40 11.22
CA GLN A 29 -4.59 -0.65 10.35
C GLN A 29 -4.04 -0.49 8.92
N LEU A 30 -3.91 0.74 8.42
CA LEU A 30 -3.31 1.01 7.11
C LEU A 30 -1.84 0.56 7.05
N VAL A 31 -1.05 0.88 8.07
CA VAL A 31 0.37 0.44 8.13
C VAL A 31 0.47 -1.08 8.13
N LYS A 32 -0.34 -1.78 8.95
CA LYS A 32 -0.35 -3.25 8.97
C LYS A 32 -0.76 -3.88 7.64
N LEU A 33 -1.69 -3.25 6.91
CA LEU A 33 -2.08 -3.73 5.58
C LEU A 33 -0.97 -3.54 4.57
N LEU A 34 -0.28 -2.40 4.59
CA LEU A 34 0.89 -2.15 3.75
C LEU A 34 2.01 -3.17 4.02
N GLU A 35 2.29 -3.46 5.29
CA GLU A 35 3.26 -4.51 5.69
C GLU A 35 2.83 -5.89 5.19
N MET A 36 1.53 -6.23 5.27
CA MET A 36 1.01 -7.51 4.78
C MET A 36 1.12 -7.62 3.26
N ILE A 37 0.75 -6.57 2.52
CA ILE A 37 0.84 -6.52 1.06
C ILE A 37 2.29 -6.74 0.60
N GLU A 38 3.24 -6.10 1.27
CA GLU A 38 4.66 -6.19 0.96
C GLU A 38 5.22 -7.57 1.33
N SER A 39 4.97 -8.06 2.54
CA SER A 39 5.51 -9.34 3.03
C SER A 39 4.93 -10.57 2.32
N GLU A 40 3.70 -10.48 1.80
CA GLU A 40 3.07 -11.54 1.03
C GLU A 40 3.32 -11.42 -0.49
N THR A 41 4.15 -10.48 -0.95
CA THR A 41 4.45 -10.22 -2.37
C THR A 41 3.18 -10.06 -3.22
N LEU A 42 2.14 -9.43 -2.64
CA LEU A 42 0.85 -9.23 -3.30
C LEU A 42 0.88 -8.08 -4.31
N ILE A 43 1.97 -7.31 -4.37
CA ILE A 43 2.14 -6.20 -5.29
C ILE A 43 3.31 -6.47 -6.25
N HIS A 44 3.09 -6.13 -7.52
CA HIS A 44 4.14 -6.18 -8.54
C HIS A 44 5.18 -5.08 -8.32
N GLU A 45 6.38 -5.21 -8.86
CA GLU A 45 7.48 -4.22 -8.71
C GLU A 45 7.05 -2.82 -9.18
N ASP A 46 6.39 -2.74 -10.34
CA ASP A 46 5.78 -1.50 -10.87
C ASP A 46 4.39 -1.19 -10.29
N GLY A 47 3.97 -1.93 -9.28
CA GLY A 47 2.65 -1.82 -8.68
C GLY A 47 2.46 -0.53 -7.89
N LEU A 48 1.20 -0.11 -7.79
CA LEU A 48 0.80 1.09 -7.06
C LEU A 48 -0.23 0.76 -5.97
N ILE A 49 0.01 1.22 -4.75
CA ILE A 49 -0.97 1.17 -3.66
C ILE A 49 -1.53 2.57 -3.47
N VAL A 50 -2.85 2.69 -3.46
CA VAL A 50 -3.58 3.93 -3.19
C VAL A 50 -4.31 3.77 -1.87
N CYS A 51 -3.96 4.60 -0.89
CA CYS A 51 -4.55 4.61 0.44
C CYS A 51 -5.42 5.85 0.60
N GLU A 52 -6.72 5.67 0.78
CA GLU A 52 -7.61 6.75 1.23
C GLU A 52 -7.68 6.75 2.76
N HIS A 53 -7.53 7.93 3.37
CA HIS A 53 -7.63 8.11 4.80
C HIS A 53 -8.09 9.53 5.16
N ALA A 54 -8.47 9.77 6.42
CA ALA A 54 -8.76 11.11 6.89
C ALA A 54 -7.52 12.03 6.81
N SER A 55 -7.71 13.31 6.52
CA SER A 55 -6.62 14.27 6.28
C SER A 55 -5.75 14.55 7.51
N ASP A 56 -6.24 14.23 8.70
CA ASP A 56 -5.51 14.30 9.98
C ASP A 56 -4.56 13.11 10.20
N ILE A 57 -4.77 12.00 9.48
CA ILE A 57 -3.89 10.84 9.52
C ILE A 57 -2.64 11.11 8.69
N GLN A 58 -1.48 10.95 9.33
CA GLN A 58 -0.19 10.97 8.64
C GLN A 58 0.37 9.55 8.57
N LEU A 59 0.44 8.99 7.36
CA LEU A 59 1.12 7.72 7.10
C LEU A 59 2.64 7.93 7.02
N PRO A 60 3.48 6.95 7.40
CA PRO A 60 4.94 7.06 7.35
C PRO A 60 5.47 7.18 5.91
N GLU A 61 6.64 7.77 5.71
CA GLU A 61 7.26 7.88 4.36
C GLU A 61 7.65 6.52 3.77
N SER A 62 7.93 5.53 4.62
CA SER A 62 8.25 4.16 4.20
C SER A 62 7.59 3.12 5.10
N VAL A 63 7.20 2.00 4.50
CA VAL A 63 6.67 0.81 5.19
C VAL A 63 7.32 -0.42 4.57
N GLY A 64 8.26 -1.06 5.28
CA GLY A 64 9.07 -2.12 4.69
C GLY A 64 9.81 -1.61 3.43
N ARG A 65 9.64 -2.31 2.30
CA ARG A 65 10.17 -1.89 0.99
C ARG A 65 9.28 -0.89 0.25
N LEU A 66 8.12 -0.53 0.79
CA LEU A 66 7.23 0.44 0.17
C LEU A 66 7.67 1.86 0.53
N THR A 67 7.70 2.73 -0.47
CA THR A 67 8.00 4.15 -0.32
C THR A 67 6.80 4.98 -0.76
N LYS A 68 6.48 6.00 0.03
CA LYS A 68 5.46 6.98 -0.31
C LYS A 68 5.96 7.80 -1.49
N THR A 69 5.16 7.82 -2.55
CA THR A 69 5.48 8.56 -3.78
C THR A 69 4.67 9.84 -3.91
N ARG A 70 3.47 9.87 -3.34
CA ARG A 70 2.58 11.02 -3.41
C ARG A 70 1.65 11.06 -2.20
N ASN A 71 1.29 12.26 -1.75
CA ASN A 71 0.26 12.50 -0.75
C ASN A 71 -0.52 13.74 -1.19
N GLU A 72 -1.81 13.57 -1.44
CA GLU A 72 -2.71 14.65 -1.85
C GLU A 72 -3.81 14.81 -0.81
N ARG A 73 -4.12 16.04 -0.45
CA ARG A 73 -5.16 16.36 0.54
C ARG A 73 -6.36 16.98 -0.16
N TYR A 74 -7.55 16.43 0.08
CA TYR A 74 -8.81 16.91 -0.46
C TYR A 74 -9.82 17.11 0.68
N GLY A 75 -9.82 18.33 1.25
CA GLY A 75 -10.70 18.65 2.38
C GLY A 75 -10.43 17.77 3.59
N ILE A 76 -11.39 16.91 3.95
CA ILE A 76 -11.33 16.03 5.13
C ILE A 76 -10.64 14.68 4.86
N ILE A 77 -10.35 14.36 3.59
CA ILE A 77 -9.65 13.15 3.20
C ILE A 77 -8.27 13.46 2.63
N ALA A 78 -7.38 12.48 2.66
CA ALA A 78 -6.10 12.49 2.02
C ALA A 78 -5.88 11.14 1.31
N ILE A 79 -5.28 11.22 0.13
CA ILE A 79 -4.92 10.09 -0.71
C ILE A 79 -3.41 9.97 -0.71
N THR A 80 -2.90 8.83 -0.23
CA THR A 80 -1.47 8.55 -0.21
C THR A 80 -1.14 7.39 -1.14
N LEU A 81 -0.13 7.57 -1.98
CA LEU A 81 0.32 6.58 -2.95
C LEU A 81 1.64 5.97 -2.48
N TYR A 82 1.72 4.64 -2.46
CA TYR A 82 2.94 3.88 -2.20
C TYR A 82 3.34 3.03 -3.40
N LYS A 83 4.64 2.87 -3.60
CA LYS A 83 5.24 1.94 -4.56
C LYS A 83 6.35 1.15 -3.90
N LEU A 84 6.71 -0.01 -4.45
CA LEU A 84 7.97 -0.65 -4.08
C LEU A 84 9.12 0.31 -4.42
N GLY A 85 9.98 0.57 -3.44
CA GLY A 85 11.19 1.34 -3.65
C GLY A 85 12.04 0.63 -4.68
N VAL A 86 12.27 1.28 -5.83
CA VAL A 86 13.21 0.79 -6.82
C VAL A 86 14.56 0.78 -6.12
N GLN A 87 15.09 -0.41 -5.83
CA GLN A 87 16.53 -0.51 -5.65
C GLN A 87 17.09 -0.14 -7.01
N SER A 88 17.59 1.08 -7.15
CA SER A 88 18.50 1.37 -8.24
C SER A 88 19.64 0.37 -8.08
N GLU A 89 19.59 -0.73 -8.84
CA GLU A 89 20.79 -1.46 -9.21
C GLU A 89 21.69 -0.40 -9.83
N GLY A 90 22.69 0.02 -9.05
CA GLY A 90 23.75 0.87 -9.55
C GLY A 90 24.31 0.20 -10.79
N GLU A 91 24.19 0.89 -11.92
CA GLU A 91 24.87 0.54 -13.16
C GLU A 91 26.35 0.29 -12.87
N VAL A 92 26.84 -0.77 -13.53
CA VAL A 92 28.20 -1.32 -13.52
C VAL A 92 29.33 -0.32 -13.68
#